data_AF-A0A7K2X665-F1
#
_entry.id   AF-A0A7K2X665-F1
#
_cell.length_a   1.000
_cell.length_b   1.000
_cell.length_c   1.000
_cell.angle_alpha   90.00
_cell.angle_beta   90.00
_cell.angle_gamma   90.00
#
_symmetry.space_group_name_H-M   'P 1'
#
loop_
_entity.id
_entity.type
_entity.pdbx_description
1 polymer ?
#
loop_
_entity_poly.entity_id
_entity_poly.type
_entity_poly.pdbx_seq_one_letter_code
_entity_poly.pdbx_strand_id
1 'polypeptide(L)'
;VGVPKTIDNDISSTDRTFGFDTAVGVATEAMDRLKTTAESHQRVMVVEVMGRHAGWIALESGMAGGAHGICLPERPFEVDDLVKMVEERFARGKKFAVICVAEGAHPAEGSMEYAKGEIDQFGHERFQGIGTQLAVELERRLGKEARPVILGHVQRGGTPTAYDRVLATRFGWHAVEAAHRG
;
A
#
# COMPACT_ATOMS: atom_id res chain seq x y z
N VAL A 1 21.71 -2.11 -22.62
CA VAL A 1 21.61 -2.65 -21.25
C VAL A 1 20.72 -1.74 -20.42
N GLY A 2 19.65 -2.25 -19.80
CA GLY A 2 18.74 -1.48 -18.95
C GLY A 2 18.98 -1.78 -17.46
N VAL A 3 18.78 -0.79 -16.59
CA VAL A 3 18.86 -0.95 -15.13
C VAL A 3 17.45 -0.78 -14.56
N PRO A 4 16.77 -1.89 -14.16
CA PRO A 4 15.35 -1.85 -13.83
C PRO A 4 15.09 -1.08 -12.52
N LYS A 5 14.32 0.01 -12.62
CA LYS A 5 13.96 0.87 -11.48
C LYS A 5 12.45 1.06 -11.38
N THR A 6 11.88 0.54 -10.32
CA THR A 6 10.50 0.81 -9.89
C THR A 6 10.47 0.64 -8.37
N ILE A 7 9.62 1.41 -7.68
CA ILE A 7 9.36 1.14 -6.26
C ILE A 7 8.27 0.08 -6.10
N ASP A 8 7.47 -0.19 -7.14
CA ASP A 8 6.29 -1.05 -7.05
C ASP A 8 6.67 -2.54 -7.18
N ASN A 9 7.96 -2.86 -7.40
CA ASN A 9 8.50 -4.20 -7.64
C ASN A 9 7.77 -4.99 -8.74
N ASP A 10 7.36 -4.30 -9.80
CA ASP A 10 6.46 -4.80 -10.85
C ASP A 10 7.18 -5.12 -12.18
N ILE A 11 8.51 -5.16 -12.18
CA ILE A 11 9.29 -5.52 -13.37
C ILE A 11 9.45 -7.04 -13.45
N SER A 12 9.03 -7.64 -14.58
CA SER A 12 9.22 -9.06 -14.85
C SER A 12 10.70 -9.43 -15.00
N SER A 13 11.03 -10.70 -14.72
CA SER A 13 12.40 -11.26 -14.83
C SER A 13 13.42 -10.71 -13.82
N THR A 14 12.95 -10.08 -12.74
CA THR A 14 13.76 -9.74 -11.57
C THR A 14 12.93 -9.97 -10.31
N ASP A 15 13.53 -10.51 -9.26
CA ASP A 15 12.83 -10.75 -7.99
C ASP A 15 12.62 -9.45 -7.20
N ARG A 16 13.57 -8.51 -7.34
CA ARG A 16 13.61 -7.24 -6.61
C ARG A 16 14.05 -6.10 -7.52
N THR A 17 13.50 -4.91 -7.28
CA THR A 17 13.94 -3.65 -7.87
C THR A 17 14.39 -2.68 -6.79
N PHE A 18 15.45 -1.93 -7.06
CA PHE A 18 15.97 -1.01 -6.06
C PHE A 18 15.03 0.18 -5.86
N GLY A 19 14.89 0.59 -4.60
CA GLY A 19 13.94 1.59 -4.11
C GLY A 19 12.66 0.98 -3.51
N PHE A 20 12.36 -0.29 -3.80
CA PHE A 20 11.20 -0.99 -3.24
C PHE A 20 11.34 -1.22 -1.73
N ASP A 21 12.49 -1.71 -1.27
CA ASP A 21 12.73 -1.99 0.15
C ASP A 21 12.63 -0.69 1.00
N THR A 22 13.13 0.41 0.44
CA THR A 22 12.99 1.75 1.03
C THR A 22 11.52 2.20 1.09
N ALA A 23 10.75 2.01 0.02
CA ALA A 23 9.33 2.36 0.00
C ALA A 23 8.53 1.55 1.04
N VAL A 24 8.80 0.24 1.15
CA VAL A 24 8.23 -0.64 2.18
C VAL A 24 8.59 -0.14 3.58
N GLY A 25 9.85 0.24 3.81
CA GLY A 25 10.31 0.79 5.08
C GLY A 25 9.56 2.07 5.48
N VAL A 26 9.41 3.01 4.54
CA VAL A 26 8.67 4.26 4.77
C VAL A 26 7.19 4.00 5.07
N ALA A 27 6.54 3.13 4.30
CA ALA A 27 5.14 2.79 4.53
C ALA A 27 4.92 2.07 5.87
N THR A 28 5.84 1.16 6.23
CA THR A 28 5.85 0.46 7.52
C THR A 28 5.97 1.44 8.68
N GLU A 29 6.94 2.36 8.61
CA GLU A 29 7.16 3.37 9.65
C GLU A 29 5.94 4.28 9.81
N ALA A 30 5.33 4.68 8.69
CA ALA A 30 4.10 5.47 8.73
C ALA A 30 2.97 4.71 9.45
N MET A 31 2.74 3.44 9.13
CA MET A 31 1.74 2.62 9.82
C MET A 31 2.02 2.47 11.32
N ASP A 32 3.26 2.25 11.72
CA ASP A 32 3.64 2.15 13.14
C ASP A 32 3.37 3.44 13.90
N ARG A 33 3.69 4.60 13.30
CA ARG A 33 3.38 5.91 13.88
C ARG A 33 1.87 6.11 14.06
N LEU A 34 1.06 5.65 13.10
CA LEU A 34 -0.40 5.77 13.16
C LEU A 34 -1.04 4.86 14.21
N LYS A 35 -0.47 3.68 14.52
CA LYS A 35 -1.05 2.75 15.53
C LYS A 35 -1.27 3.41 16.87
N THR A 36 -0.29 4.18 17.36
CA THR A 36 -0.38 4.85 18.66
C THR A 36 -1.51 5.88 18.70
N THR A 37 -1.72 6.58 17.59
CA THR A 37 -2.81 7.56 17.42
C THR A 37 -4.15 6.85 17.31
N ALA A 38 -4.21 5.76 16.55
CA ALA A 38 -5.41 4.95 16.37
C ALA A 38 -5.88 4.34 17.70
N GLU A 39 -4.96 3.82 18.50
CA GLU A 39 -5.25 3.25 19.81
C GLU A 39 -5.78 4.31 20.80
N SER A 40 -5.17 5.49 20.80
CA SER A 40 -5.56 6.60 21.70
C SER A 40 -6.96 7.14 21.40
N HIS A 41 -7.32 7.21 20.11
CA HIS A 41 -8.61 7.74 19.67
C HIS A 41 -9.67 6.67 19.37
N GLN A 42 -9.33 5.39 19.51
CA GLN A 42 -10.22 4.25 19.22
C GLN A 42 -10.75 4.23 17.76
N ARG A 43 -9.86 4.46 16.79
CA ARG A 43 -10.22 4.65 15.37
C ARG A 43 -9.88 3.47 14.47
N VAL A 44 -10.58 3.39 13.34
CA VAL A 44 -10.14 2.60 12.19
C VAL A 44 -9.28 3.49 11.31
N MET A 45 -8.04 3.08 11.03
CA MET A 45 -7.15 3.79 10.11
C MET A 45 -7.12 3.05 8.78
N VAL A 46 -7.38 3.76 7.69
CA VAL A 46 -7.22 3.24 6.33
C VAL A 46 -6.00 3.90 5.72
N VAL A 47 -4.92 3.14 5.56
CA VAL A 47 -3.61 3.65 5.10
C VAL A 47 -3.44 3.29 3.64
N GLU A 48 -3.53 4.30 2.77
CA GLU A 48 -3.34 4.15 1.33
C GLU A 48 -1.86 4.27 0.96
N VAL A 49 -1.35 3.23 0.29
CA VAL A 49 0.04 3.09 -0.17
C VAL A 49 0.12 3.04 -1.70
N MET A 50 1.31 3.25 -2.26
CA MET A 50 1.51 3.10 -3.72
C MET A 50 1.34 1.63 -4.13
N GLY A 51 0.99 1.41 -5.40
CA GLY A 51 0.71 0.08 -5.93
C GLY A 51 -0.50 0.09 -6.86
N ARG A 52 -0.31 0.64 -8.07
CA ARG A 52 -1.38 0.83 -9.05
C ARG A 52 -1.85 -0.47 -9.69
N HIS A 53 -0.89 -1.30 -10.09
CA HIS A 53 -1.14 -2.56 -10.79
C HIS A 53 -0.56 -3.76 -10.04
N ALA A 54 0.26 -3.51 -9.02
CA ALA A 54 0.88 -4.53 -8.18
C ALA A 54 0.81 -4.11 -6.71
N GLY A 55 0.48 -5.06 -5.85
CA GLY A 55 0.23 -4.86 -4.42
C GLY A 55 1.45 -5.06 -3.53
N TRP A 56 2.66 -5.15 -4.08
CA TRP A 56 3.85 -5.54 -3.32
C TRP A 56 4.15 -4.63 -2.13
N ILE A 57 4.02 -3.31 -2.29
CA ILE A 57 4.22 -2.36 -1.18
C ILE A 57 3.15 -2.60 -0.10
N ALA A 58 1.87 -2.68 -0.47
CA ALA A 58 0.78 -2.93 0.48
C ALA A 58 0.93 -4.27 1.22
N LEU A 59 1.35 -5.31 0.51
CA LEU A 59 1.58 -6.63 1.07
C LEU A 59 2.73 -6.61 2.08
N GLU A 60 3.93 -6.21 1.67
CA GLU A 60 5.11 -6.26 2.54
C GLU A 60 5.03 -5.26 3.69
N SER A 61 4.61 -4.01 3.41
CA SER A 61 4.48 -3.00 4.46
C SER A 61 3.29 -3.31 5.38
N GLY A 62 2.18 -3.84 4.86
CA GLY A 62 1.05 -4.22 5.68
C GLY A 62 1.39 -5.36 6.64
N MET A 63 2.15 -6.37 6.19
CA MET A 63 2.64 -7.44 7.05
C MET A 63 3.65 -6.91 8.09
N ALA A 64 4.67 -6.17 7.66
CA ALA A 64 5.70 -5.64 8.55
C ALA A 64 5.12 -4.64 9.57
N GLY A 65 4.24 -3.76 9.09
CA GLY A 65 3.53 -2.75 9.86
C GLY A 65 2.32 -3.30 10.62
N GLY A 66 2.11 -4.63 10.68
CA GLY A 66 1.05 -5.24 11.48
C GLY A 66 -0.36 -4.69 11.18
N ALA A 67 -0.66 -4.46 9.90
CA ALA A 67 -2.01 -4.16 9.44
C ALA A 67 -2.95 -5.35 9.70
N HIS A 68 -4.21 -5.06 9.97
CA HIS A 68 -5.23 -6.04 10.31
C HIS A 68 -6.02 -6.51 9.08
N GLY A 69 -6.09 -5.65 8.06
CA GLY A 69 -6.54 -5.97 6.71
C GLY A 69 -5.55 -5.40 5.70
N ILE A 70 -5.34 -6.13 4.60
CA ILE A 70 -4.48 -5.70 3.50
C ILE A 70 -5.26 -5.90 2.21
N CYS A 71 -5.50 -4.81 1.48
CA CYS A 71 -6.25 -4.79 0.22
C CYS A 71 -5.29 -4.55 -0.94
N LEU A 72 -5.33 -5.43 -1.94
CA LEU A 72 -4.37 -5.50 -3.04
C LEU A 72 -5.08 -5.30 -4.40
N PRO A 73 -4.41 -4.78 -5.43
CA PRO A 73 -4.97 -4.68 -6.78
C PRO A 73 -5.22 -6.04 -7.44
N GLU A 74 -4.47 -7.08 -7.05
CA GLU A 74 -4.57 -8.42 -7.65
C GLU A 74 -5.86 -9.17 -7.26
N ARG A 75 -6.53 -8.75 -6.19
CA ARG A 75 -7.74 -9.41 -5.70
C ARG A 75 -8.76 -8.36 -5.23
N PRO A 76 -9.95 -8.31 -5.84
CA PRO A 76 -11.03 -7.46 -5.35
C PRO A 76 -11.34 -7.79 -3.89
N PHE A 77 -11.45 -6.76 -3.05
CA PHE A 77 -11.73 -6.96 -1.62
C PHE A 77 -13.22 -6.88 -1.31
N GLU A 78 -13.67 -7.68 -0.35
CA GLU A 78 -15.02 -7.61 0.18
C GLU A 78 -15.04 -6.67 1.40
N VAL A 79 -15.89 -5.63 1.35
CA VAL A 79 -16.03 -4.68 2.46
C VAL A 79 -16.62 -5.38 3.68
N ASP A 80 -17.54 -6.34 3.50
CA ASP A 80 -18.12 -7.08 4.61
C ASP A 80 -17.10 -7.92 5.38
N ASP A 81 -16.10 -8.47 4.69
CA ASP A 81 -14.99 -9.18 5.34
C ASP A 81 -14.15 -8.23 6.19
N LEU A 82 -13.91 -7.00 5.72
CA LEU A 82 -13.21 -5.97 6.48
C LEU A 82 -14.02 -5.51 7.71
N VAL A 83 -15.33 -5.30 7.55
CA VAL A 83 -16.24 -4.94 8.64
C VAL A 83 -16.22 -6.02 9.71
N LYS A 84 -16.43 -7.27 9.33
CA LYS A 84 -16.41 -8.42 10.23
C LYS A 84 -15.08 -8.53 10.97
N MET A 85 -13.96 -8.38 10.27
CA MET A 85 -12.62 -8.41 10.88
C MET A 85 -12.47 -7.34 11.96
N VAL A 86 -12.96 -6.11 11.70
CA VAL A 86 -12.91 -5.01 12.66
C VAL A 86 -13.83 -5.28 13.86
N GLU A 87 -15.05 -5.77 13.63
CA GLU A 87 -16.01 -6.11 14.67
C GLU A 87 -15.47 -7.21 15.61
N GLU A 88 -14.94 -8.30 15.06
CA GLU A 88 -14.32 -9.39 15.83
C GLU A 88 -13.14 -8.90 16.67
N ARG A 89 -12.38 -7.94 16.14
CA ARG A 89 -11.28 -7.31 16.87
C ARG A 89 -11.81 -6.48 18.04
N PHE A 90 -12.88 -5.73 17.84
CA PHE A 90 -13.51 -4.91 18.87
C PHE A 90 -14.24 -5.71 19.93
N ALA A 91 -14.86 -6.83 19.57
CA ALA A 91 -15.45 -7.78 20.51
C ALA A 91 -14.40 -8.37 21.48
N ARG A 92 -13.14 -8.49 21.04
CA ARG A 92 -11.99 -8.91 21.88
C ARG A 92 -11.40 -7.80 22.75
N GLY A 93 -12.08 -6.66 22.86
CA GLY A 93 -11.66 -5.53 23.71
C GLY A 93 -10.56 -4.64 23.10
N LYS A 94 -10.13 -4.89 21.86
CA LYS A 94 -9.28 -3.94 21.14
C LYS A 94 -10.13 -2.76 20.67
N LYS A 95 -9.49 -1.61 20.50
CA LYS A 95 -10.21 -0.35 20.25
C LYS A 95 -9.86 0.32 18.94
N PHE A 96 -8.87 -0.20 18.21
CA PHE A 96 -8.44 0.34 16.93
C PHE A 96 -8.20 -0.76 15.90
N ALA A 97 -8.26 -0.40 14.63
CA ALA A 97 -7.85 -1.25 13.52
C ALA A 97 -7.06 -0.41 12.52
N VAL A 98 -6.22 -1.08 11.73
CA VAL A 98 -5.40 -0.49 10.68
C VAL A 98 -5.60 -1.37 9.46
N ILE A 99 -6.02 -0.80 8.36
CA ILE A 99 -6.21 -1.46 7.08
C ILE A 99 -5.25 -0.81 6.09
N CYS A 100 -4.35 -1.59 5.50
CA CYS A 100 -3.47 -1.12 4.44
C CYS A 100 -4.17 -1.37 3.10
N VAL A 101 -4.19 -0.37 2.22
CA VAL A 101 -4.84 -0.45 0.91
C VAL A 101 -3.90 0.10 -0.16
N ALA A 102 -3.63 -0.68 -1.20
CA ALA A 102 -2.91 -0.18 -2.36
C ALA A 102 -3.79 0.81 -3.15
N GLU A 103 -3.21 1.85 -3.75
CA GLU A 103 -3.97 2.84 -4.54
C GLU A 103 -4.78 2.22 -5.69
N GLY A 104 -4.32 1.09 -6.23
CA GLY A 104 -5.00 0.32 -7.27
C GLY A 104 -5.96 -0.75 -6.77
N ALA A 105 -6.09 -0.94 -5.45
CA ALA A 105 -7.06 -1.87 -4.90
C ALA A 105 -8.48 -1.42 -5.23
N HIS A 106 -9.37 -2.38 -5.46
CA HIS A 106 -10.76 -2.12 -5.78
C HIS A 106 -11.68 -3.11 -5.07
N PRO A 107 -12.90 -2.68 -4.71
CA PRO A 107 -13.85 -3.59 -4.09
C PRO A 107 -14.36 -4.62 -5.09
N ALA A 108 -14.85 -5.74 -4.58
CA ALA A 108 -15.65 -6.67 -5.34
C ALA A 108 -16.97 -6.03 -5.78
N GLU A 109 -17.53 -6.55 -6.87
CA GLU A 109 -18.77 -6.01 -7.45
C GLU A 109 -19.92 -6.09 -6.43
N GLY A 110 -20.64 -4.98 -6.26
CA GLY A 110 -21.73 -4.87 -5.27
C GLY A 110 -21.27 -4.73 -3.81
N SER A 111 -19.97 -4.85 -3.53
CA SER A 111 -19.45 -4.79 -2.16
C SER A 111 -19.48 -3.38 -1.59
N MET A 112 -19.24 -2.35 -2.41
CA MET A 112 -19.50 -0.94 -2.10
C MET A 112 -19.64 -0.12 -3.39
N GLU A 113 -20.23 1.07 -3.28
CA GLU A 113 -20.16 2.05 -4.37
C GLU A 113 -18.70 2.44 -4.62
N TYR A 114 -18.24 2.22 -5.86
CA TYR A 114 -16.86 2.50 -6.26
C TYR A 114 -16.87 3.36 -7.51
N ALA A 115 -16.48 4.62 -7.34
CA ALA A 115 -16.29 5.52 -8.46
C ALA A 115 -14.94 5.24 -9.12
N LYS A 116 -14.96 4.58 -10.29
CA LYS A 116 -13.78 4.54 -11.17
C LYS A 116 -13.51 5.96 -11.66
N GLY A 117 -12.29 6.46 -11.45
CA GLY A 117 -11.96 7.82 -11.85
C GLY A 117 -11.73 7.96 -13.36
N GLU A 118 -11.62 9.21 -13.80
CA GLU A 118 -11.46 9.56 -15.21
C GLU A 118 -10.09 9.13 -15.76
N ILE A 119 -10.06 8.72 -17.02
CA ILE A 119 -8.81 8.49 -17.76
C ILE A 119 -8.22 9.86 -18.09
N ASP A 120 -6.98 10.11 -17.67
CA ASP A 120 -6.29 11.35 -18.02
C ASP A 120 -5.90 11.40 -19.51
N GLN A 121 -5.43 12.56 -19.96
CA GLN A 121 -5.00 12.80 -21.35
C GLN A 121 -3.84 11.91 -21.84
N PHE A 122 -3.19 11.15 -20.95
CA PHE A 122 -2.10 10.23 -21.26
C PHE A 122 -2.54 8.75 -21.20
N GLY A 123 -3.84 8.48 -20.97
CA GLY A 123 -4.38 7.12 -20.91
C GLY A 123 -4.26 6.46 -19.53
N HIS A 124 -3.90 7.21 -18.48
CA HIS A 124 -3.82 6.67 -17.12
C HIS A 124 -5.13 6.89 -16.37
N GLU A 125 -5.69 5.83 -15.78
CA GLU A 125 -6.83 5.96 -14.86
C GLU A 125 -6.43 6.82 -13.64
N ARG A 126 -7.17 7.88 -13.35
CA ARG A 126 -7.01 8.62 -12.09
C ARG A 126 -7.72 7.87 -10.99
N PHE A 127 -6.98 7.21 -10.11
CA PHE A 127 -7.56 6.56 -8.94
C PHE A 127 -8.08 7.64 -7.97
N GLN A 128 -9.41 7.67 -7.77
CA GLN A 128 -10.04 8.56 -6.80
C GLN A 128 -9.87 7.98 -5.39
N GLY A 129 -8.65 8.07 -4.85
CA GLY A 129 -8.29 7.79 -3.45
C GLY A 129 -9.13 6.71 -2.76
N ILE A 130 -8.91 5.45 -3.12
CA ILE A 130 -9.64 4.29 -2.57
C ILE A 130 -9.64 4.28 -1.04
N GLY A 131 -8.57 4.75 -0.39
CA GLY A 131 -8.48 4.86 1.05
C GLY A 131 -9.55 5.80 1.64
N THR A 132 -9.87 6.91 0.96
CA THR A 132 -10.93 7.82 1.38
C THR A 132 -12.30 7.19 1.22
N GLN A 133 -12.57 6.57 0.07
CA GLN A 133 -13.86 5.91 -0.19
C GLN A 133 -14.10 4.77 0.82
N LEU A 134 -13.09 3.93 1.04
CA LEU A 134 -13.15 2.83 1.99
C LEU A 134 -13.32 3.31 3.43
N ALA A 135 -12.66 4.40 3.84
CA ALA A 135 -12.85 4.96 5.17
C ALA A 135 -14.30 5.43 5.39
N VAL A 136 -14.88 6.17 4.45
CA VAL A 136 -16.29 6.60 4.53
C VAL A 136 -17.22 5.39 4.65
N GLU A 137 -16.98 4.36 3.85
CA GLU A 137 -17.84 3.17 3.85
C GLU A 137 -17.71 2.34 5.14
N LEU A 138 -16.49 2.20 5.67
CA LEU A 138 -16.26 1.54 6.96
C LEU A 138 -16.91 2.32 8.10
N GLU A 139 -16.81 3.66 8.12
CA GLU A 139 -17.44 4.48 9.14
C GLU A 139 -18.97 4.31 9.11
N ARG A 140 -19.56 4.31 7.91
CA ARG A 140 -20.99 4.09 7.70
C ARG A 140 -21.47 2.73 8.22
N ARG A 141 -20.72 1.65 7.95
CA ARG A 141 -21.10 0.28 8.34
C ARG A 141 -20.82 -0.02 9.81
N LEU A 142 -19.70 0.48 10.35
CA LEU A 142 -19.27 0.17 11.71
C LEU A 142 -19.83 1.13 12.77
N GLY A 143 -20.31 2.31 12.37
CA GLY A 143 -20.71 3.38 13.30
C GLY A 143 -19.53 3.90 14.15
N LYS A 144 -18.31 3.78 13.63
CA LYS A 144 -17.05 4.14 14.31
C LYS A 144 -16.21 4.99 13.39
N GLU A 145 -15.55 5.99 13.96
CA GLU A 145 -14.71 6.92 13.20
C GLU A 145 -13.62 6.17 12.43
N ALA A 146 -13.61 6.35 11.11
CA ALA A 146 -12.60 5.80 10.22
C ALA A 146 -11.87 6.93 9.49
N ARG A 147 -10.54 6.90 9.51
CA ARG A 147 -9.71 7.98 8.95
C ARG A 147 -8.81 7.47 7.84
N PRO A 148 -8.89 8.06 6.64
CA PRO A 148 -7.93 7.78 5.59
C PRO A 148 -6.60 8.50 5.87
N VAL A 149 -5.50 7.83 5.54
CA VAL A 149 -4.16 8.40 5.47
C VAL A 149 -3.56 8.02 4.14
N ILE A 150 -3.36 9.02 3.28
CA ILE A 150 -2.80 8.80 1.94
C ILE A 150 -1.32 9.16 2.00
N LEU A 151 -0.45 8.16 1.94
CA LEU A 151 0.99 8.40 2.02
C LEU A 151 1.53 9.07 0.76
N GLY A 152 0.99 8.70 -0.41
CA GLY A 152 1.38 9.25 -1.70
C GLY A 152 2.89 9.24 -1.91
N HIS A 153 3.43 10.40 -2.33
CA HIS A 153 4.82 10.56 -2.73
C HIS A 153 5.86 10.42 -1.60
N VAL A 154 5.45 10.41 -0.32
CA VAL A 154 6.40 10.22 0.79
C VAL A 154 7.15 8.90 0.66
N GLN A 155 6.50 7.88 0.10
CA GLN A 155 7.06 6.54 -0.14
C GLN A 155 8.17 6.51 -1.20
N ARG A 156 8.29 7.55 -2.03
CA ARG A 156 9.39 7.73 -3.00
C ARG A 156 10.58 8.48 -2.42
N GLY A 157 10.45 9.03 -1.22
CA GLY A 157 11.48 9.77 -0.52
C GLY A 157 12.13 8.96 0.61
N GLY A 158 12.93 9.65 1.41
CA GLY A 158 13.63 9.04 2.54
C GLY A 158 15.03 8.55 2.20
N THR A 159 15.68 7.96 3.21
CA THR A 159 17.05 7.45 3.10
C THR A 159 17.02 6.02 2.58
N PRO A 160 17.72 5.69 1.46
CA PRO A 160 17.75 4.32 0.96
C PRO A 160 18.29 3.35 2.01
N THR A 161 17.63 2.21 2.15
CA THR A 161 18.06 1.14 3.07
C THR A 161 19.41 0.58 2.65
N ALA A 162 20.08 -0.12 3.58
CA ALA A 162 21.33 -0.82 3.25
C ALA A 162 21.12 -1.84 2.11
N TYR A 163 19.96 -2.50 2.09
CA TYR A 163 19.60 -3.46 1.04
C TYR A 163 19.52 -2.78 -0.33
N ASP A 164 18.73 -1.70 -0.44
CA ASP A 164 18.57 -0.98 -1.71
C ASP A 164 19.88 -0.37 -2.21
N ARG A 165 20.73 0.12 -1.32
CA ARG A 165 22.07 0.64 -1.68
C ARG A 165 22.93 -0.46 -2.29
N VAL A 166 23.02 -1.61 -1.64
CA VAL A 166 23.82 -2.75 -2.13
C VAL A 166 23.25 -3.29 -3.44
N LEU A 167 21.93 -3.41 -3.55
CA LEU A 167 21.26 -3.89 -4.77
C LEU A 167 21.52 -2.94 -5.95
N ALA A 168 21.34 -1.63 -5.75
CA ALA A 168 21.60 -0.62 -6.77
C ALA A 168 23.07 -0.63 -7.22
N THR A 169 24.03 -0.76 -6.29
CA THR A 169 25.45 -0.89 -6.64
C THR A 169 25.73 -2.14 -7.48
N ARG A 170 25.15 -3.30 -7.11
CA ARG A 170 25.30 -4.55 -7.87
C ARG A 170 24.71 -4.42 -9.27
N PHE A 171 23.52 -3.85 -9.41
CA PHE A 171 22.89 -3.62 -10.72
C PHE A 171 23.73 -2.67 -11.58
N GLY A 172 24.25 -1.58 -11.01
CA GLY A 172 25.13 -0.65 -11.71
C GLY A 172 26.41 -1.33 -12.22
N TRP A 173 27.08 -2.12 -11.36
CA TRP A 173 28.27 -2.87 -11.73
C TRP A 173 28.01 -3.86 -12.87
N HIS A 174 26.99 -4.70 -12.73
CA HIS A 174 26.67 -5.70 -13.75
C HIS A 174 26.18 -5.09 -15.06
N ALA A 175 25.52 -3.92 -15.01
CA ALA A 175 25.13 -3.21 -16.22
C ALA A 175 26.34 -2.71 -17.01
N VAL A 176 27.39 -2.22 -16.34
CA VAL A 176 28.64 -1.81 -16.98
C VAL A 176 29.37 -3.03 -17.57
N GLU A 177 29.49 -4.12 -16.81
CA GLU A 177 30.08 -5.37 -17.29
C GLU A 177 29.36 -5.91 -18.53
N ALA A 178 28.02 -5.93 -18.52
CA ALA A 178 27.23 -6.38 -19.66
C ALA A 178 27.43 -5.46 -20.88
N ALA A 179 27.40 -4.13 -20.67
CA ALA A 179 27.60 -3.17 -21.76
C ALA A 179 29.00 -3.29 -22.39
N HIS A 180 30.01 -3.64 -21.59
CA HIS A 180 31.38 -3.87 -22.08
C HIS A 180 31.50 -5.16 -22.89
N ARG A 181 30.78 -6.22 -22.51
CA ARG A 181 30.84 -7.54 -23.18
C ARG A 181 30.00 -7.63 -24.45
N GLY A 182 29.06 -6.71 -24.66
CA GLY A 182 28.09 -6.73 -25.77
C GLY A 182 26.86 -7.57 -25.46
#